data_AF-A0A537QI74-F1
#
_entry.id   AF-A0A537QI74-F1
#
_cell.length_a   1.000
_cell.length_b   1.000
_cell.length_c   1.000
_cell.angle_alpha   90.00
_cell.angle_beta   90.00
_cell.angle_gamma   90.00
#
_symmetry.space_group_name_H-M   'P 1'
#
loop_
_entity.id
_entity.type
_entity.pdbx_description
1 polymer ?
#
loop_
_entity_poly.entity_id
_entity_poly.type
_entity_poly.pdbx_seq_one_letter_code
_entity_poly.pdbx_strand_id
1 'polypeptide(L)'
;MSGPSSLQGPPITDKRQLVEYHASGNKPPSAWRVGTEHEKFVFRHSDLKRVPYDGPDGIRALLEGMTRFGWKPVIEKGNIIALSNDSQCSITLEPGGQFELSGAPLETLHQTCGEVHEHLRQVREICDELGLGMIGLGFDPTSRRDEVPWMPKGRYRIMRDYM
;
A
#
# COMPACT_ATOMS: atom_id res chain seq x y z
N MET A 1 -8.56 2.29 -2.49
CA MET A 1 -7.88 1.03 -2.86
C MET A 1 -7.27 1.15 -4.24
N SER A 2 -5.94 1.14 -4.34
CA SER A 2 -5.17 1.25 -5.59
C SER A 2 -5.00 -0.10 -6.34
N GLY A 3 -5.89 -1.05 -6.07
CA GLY A 3 -6.02 -2.33 -6.77
C GLY A 3 -6.87 -2.21 -8.05
N PRO A 4 -6.87 -3.22 -8.92
CA PRO A 4 -7.65 -3.21 -10.16
C PRO A 4 -9.14 -3.00 -9.86
N SER A 5 -9.79 -2.08 -10.60
CA SER A 5 -11.24 -1.88 -10.50
C SER A 5 -11.95 -3.19 -10.87
N SER A 6 -12.64 -3.79 -9.91
CA SER A 6 -13.51 -4.95 -10.13
C SER A 6 -14.88 -4.57 -10.70
N LEU A 7 -15.18 -3.27 -10.80
CA LEU A 7 -16.47 -2.75 -11.22
C LEU A 7 -16.36 -2.13 -12.62
N GLN A 8 -16.99 -2.78 -13.60
CA GLN A 8 -17.45 -2.09 -14.81
C GLN A 8 -18.81 -1.46 -14.49
N GLY A 9 -18.79 -0.21 -14.04
CA GLY A 9 -20.02 0.60 -13.96
C GLY A 9 -20.59 0.88 -15.35
N PRO A 10 -21.88 1.26 -15.45
CA PRO A 10 -22.44 1.70 -16.72
C PRO A 10 -21.63 2.88 -17.28
N PRO A 11 -21.57 3.05 -18.62
CA PRO A 11 -20.88 4.17 -19.23
C PRO A 11 -21.44 5.49 -18.70
N ILE A 12 -20.54 6.44 -18.44
CA ILE A 12 -20.90 7.80 -18.08
C ILE A 12 -21.44 8.47 -19.34
N THR A 13 -22.69 8.92 -19.28
CA THR A 13 -23.41 9.58 -20.38
C THR A 13 -23.64 11.07 -20.12
N ASP A 14 -23.51 11.53 -18.86
CA ASP A 14 -23.73 12.91 -18.47
C ASP A 14 -22.74 13.38 -17.39
N LYS A 15 -22.30 14.65 -17.49
CA LYS A 15 -21.44 15.31 -16.49
C LYS A 15 -22.03 15.24 -15.07
N ARG A 16 -23.35 15.30 -14.94
CA ARG A 16 -24.05 15.21 -13.66
C ARG A 16 -23.72 13.94 -12.90
N GLN A 17 -23.53 12.81 -13.58
CA GLN A 17 -23.16 11.55 -12.90
C GLN A 17 -21.83 11.69 -12.15
N LEU A 18 -20.87 12.43 -12.72
CA LEU A 18 -19.60 12.72 -12.06
C LEU A 18 -19.78 13.64 -10.85
N VAL A 19 -20.62 14.67 -10.97
CA VAL A 19 -20.91 15.60 -9.86
C VAL A 19 -21.63 14.87 -8.73
N GLU A 20 -22.64 14.06 -9.06
CA GLU A 20 -23.45 13.28 -8.12
C GLU A 20 -22.61 12.22 -7.40
N TYR A 21 -21.66 11.56 -8.09
CA TYR A 21 -20.69 10.66 -7.45
C TYR A 21 -19.90 11.35 -6.34
N HIS A 22 -19.33 12.53 -6.60
CA HIS A 22 -18.59 13.28 -5.57
C HIS A 22 -19.52 13.78 -4.45
N ALA A 23 -20.70 14.30 -4.81
CA ALA A 23 -21.68 14.78 -3.84
C ALA A 23 -22.21 13.67 -2.92
N SER A 24 -22.25 12.42 -3.37
CA SER A 24 -22.60 11.26 -2.55
C SER A 24 -21.61 10.99 -1.40
N GLY A 25 -20.41 11.57 -1.47
CA GLY A 25 -19.40 11.49 -0.41
C GLY A 25 -19.71 12.35 0.82
N ASN A 26 -20.63 13.32 0.71
CA ASN A 26 -20.98 14.24 1.79
C ASN A 26 -21.49 13.49 3.04
N LYS A 27 -20.98 13.88 4.21
CA LYS A 27 -21.32 13.28 5.51
C LYS A 27 -21.57 14.35 6.56
N PRO A 28 -22.55 14.17 7.47
CA PRO A 28 -22.73 15.09 8.60
C PRO A 28 -21.50 15.03 9.52
N PRO A 29 -21.23 16.08 10.33
CA PRO A 29 -20.08 16.13 11.24
C PRO A 29 -19.94 14.91 12.15
N SER A 30 -21.05 14.31 12.60
CA SER A 30 -21.05 13.09 13.43
C SER A 30 -20.49 11.84 12.73
N ALA A 31 -20.48 11.84 11.39
CA ALA A 31 -19.95 10.76 10.56
C ALA A 31 -18.58 11.09 9.94
N TRP A 32 -17.95 12.21 10.34
CA TRP A 32 -16.57 12.51 9.93
C TRP A 32 -15.59 11.53 10.57
N ARG A 33 -14.56 11.17 9.82
CA ARG A 33 -13.53 10.21 10.21
C ARG A 33 -12.16 10.68 9.70
N VAL A 34 -11.10 10.12 10.25
CA VAL A 34 -9.70 10.35 9.88
C VAL A 34 -9.12 9.04 9.36
N GLY A 35 -8.82 8.99 8.06
CA GLY A 35 -7.97 7.94 7.47
C GLY A 35 -6.55 8.48 7.33
N THR A 36 -5.55 7.66 7.64
CA THR A 36 -4.13 8.05 7.53
C THR A 36 -3.39 7.05 6.66
N GLU A 37 -2.64 7.56 5.71
CA GLU A 37 -1.78 6.75 4.84
C GLU A 37 -0.31 7.11 5.08
N HIS A 38 0.57 6.13 4.98
CA HIS A 38 2.02 6.37 5.03
C HIS A 38 2.82 5.30 4.29
N GLU A 39 3.83 5.77 3.57
CA GLU A 39 4.76 4.94 2.80
C GLU A 39 6.09 4.79 3.53
N LYS A 40 6.75 3.65 3.29
CA LYS A 40 8.07 3.34 3.84
C LYS A 40 8.95 2.72 2.79
N PHE A 41 10.24 3.05 2.83
CA PHE A 41 11.24 2.42 2.01
C PHE A 41 11.72 1.11 2.67
N VAL A 42 11.46 -0.04 2.03
CA VAL A 42 12.04 -1.34 2.41
C VAL A 42 13.46 -1.51 1.83
N PHE A 43 14.42 -1.92 2.66
CA PHE A 43 15.81 -2.17 2.27
C PHE A 43 16.36 -3.43 2.94
N ARG A 44 17.39 -4.04 2.36
CA ARG A 44 18.08 -5.20 2.96
C ARG A 44 19.17 -4.75 3.92
N HIS A 45 19.30 -5.39 5.07
CA HIS A 45 20.34 -5.01 6.05
C HIS A 45 21.78 -5.29 5.57
N SER A 46 22.00 -6.31 4.75
CA SER A 46 23.34 -6.72 4.35
C SER A 46 24.03 -5.75 3.37
N ASP A 47 23.25 -5.06 2.52
CA ASP A 47 23.78 -4.20 1.47
C ASP A 47 23.08 -2.83 1.37
N LEU A 48 22.06 -2.58 2.20
CA LEU A 48 21.25 -1.36 2.25
C LEU A 48 20.50 -1.04 0.94
N LYS A 49 20.38 -2.01 0.03
CA LYS A 49 19.69 -1.81 -1.25
C LYS A 49 18.18 -1.99 -1.11
N ARG A 50 17.45 -1.31 -2.00
CA ARG A 50 16.03 -1.55 -2.26
C ARG A 50 15.80 -3.02 -2.61
N VAL A 51 14.73 -3.61 -2.08
CA VAL A 51 14.42 -5.02 -2.33
C VAL A 51 13.55 -5.19 -3.58
N PRO A 52 13.85 -6.20 -4.42
CA PRO A 52 13.00 -6.55 -5.55
C PRO A 52 11.67 -7.16 -5.09
N TYR A 53 10.77 -7.39 -6.05
CA TYR A 53 9.50 -8.04 -5.75
C TYR A 53 9.67 -9.52 -5.36
N ASP A 54 10.36 -10.28 -6.19
CA ASP A 54 10.63 -11.71 -5.97
C ASP A 54 11.89 -11.94 -5.12
N GLY A 55 12.05 -13.17 -4.63
CA GLY A 55 13.18 -13.59 -3.80
C GLY A 55 12.75 -13.94 -2.36
N PRO A 56 13.59 -14.70 -1.64
CA PRO A 56 13.29 -15.12 -0.27
C PRO A 56 13.20 -13.95 0.71
N ASP A 57 13.83 -12.82 0.39
CA ASP A 57 13.85 -11.56 1.13
C ASP A 57 13.25 -10.39 0.31
N GLY A 58 12.34 -10.71 -0.62
CA GLY A 58 11.66 -9.74 -1.49
C GLY A 58 10.34 -9.20 -0.91
N ILE A 59 9.73 -8.25 -1.63
CA ILE A 59 8.41 -7.69 -1.24
C ILE A 59 7.32 -8.76 -1.19
N ARG A 60 7.35 -9.77 -2.08
CA ARG A 60 6.39 -10.88 -2.03
C ARG A 60 6.47 -11.62 -0.71
N ALA A 61 7.68 -11.99 -0.27
CA ALA A 61 7.89 -12.70 0.99
C ALA A 61 7.40 -11.87 2.19
N LEU A 62 7.61 -10.55 2.17
CA LEU A 62 7.07 -9.64 3.17
C LEU A 62 5.54 -9.65 3.20
N LEU A 63 4.89 -9.52 2.03
CA LEU A 63 3.42 -9.57 1.93
C LEU A 63 2.85 -10.92 2.38
N GLU A 64 3.49 -12.02 2.02
CA GLU A 64 3.12 -13.38 2.43
C GLU A 64 3.24 -13.53 3.96
N GLY A 65 4.33 -13.04 4.55
CA GLY A 65 4.54 -13.04 6.00
C GLY A 65 3.44 -12.28 6.74
N MET A 66 3.00 -11.14 6.22
CA MET A 66 1.92 -10.34 6.82
C MET A 66 0.58 -11.09 6.89
N THR A 67 0.32 -12.09 6.03
CA THR A 67 -0.94 -12.84 6.05
C THR A 67 -1.20 -13.57 7.38
N ARG A 68 -0.15 -13.87 8.16
CA ARG A 68 -0.27 -14.50 9.49
C ARG A 68 -0.97 -13.63 10.52
N PHE A 69 -1.05 -12.31 10.30
CA PHE A 69 -1.79 -11.37 11.13
C PHE A 69 -3.24 -11.14 10.67
N GLY A 70 -3.76 -12.01 9.79
CA GLY A 70 -5.15 -11.95 9.30
C GLY A 70 -5.36 -11.07 8.07
N TRP A 71 -4.27 -10.55 7.48
CA TRP A 71 -4.31 -9.82 6.21
C TRP A 71 -4.66 -10.76 5.05
N LYS A 72 -5.59 -10.34 4.19
CA LYS A 72 -6.08 -11.10 3.03
C LYS A 72 -5.36 -10.64 1.77
N PRO A 73 -4.76 -11.55 0.98
CA PRO A 73 -4.02 -11.19 -0.21
C PRO A 73 -4.93 -10.69 -1.33
N VAL A 74 -4.49 -9.62 -2.01
CA VAL A 74 -5.07 -9.11 -3.25
C VAL A 74 -4.14 -9.47 -4.40
N ILE A 75 -4.64 -10.24 -5.35
CA ILE A 75 -3.83 -10.84 -6.42
C ILE A 75 -4.12 -10.16 -7.77
N GLU A 76 -3.07 -9.79 -8.48
CA GLU A 76 -3.13 -9.35 -9.88
C GLU A 76 -2.18 -10.24 -10.70
N LYS A 77 -2.71 -10.92 -11.73
CA LYS A 77 -1.93 -11.78 -12.64
C LYS A 77 -1.02 -12.81 -11.92
N GLY A 78 -1.50 -13.39 -10.82
CA GLY A 78 -0.75 -14.38 -10.03
C GLY A 78 0.24 -13.80 -9.00
N ASN A 79 0.32 -12.47 -8.89
CA ASN A 79 1.19 -11.78 -7.93
C ASN A 79 0.35 -11.18 -6.80
N ILE A 80 0.75 -11.39 -5.55
CA ILE A 80 0.19 -10.63 -4.41
C ILE A 80 0.73 -9.21 -4.52
N ILE A 81 -0.15 -8.23 -4.73
CA ILE A 81 0.20 -6.83 -4.99
C ILE A 81 -0.28 -5.85 -3.91
N ALA A 82 -1.12 -6.34 -3.00
CA ALA A 82 -1.67 -5.61 -1.88
C ALA A 82 -2.24 -6.63 -0.87
N LEU A 83 -2.54 -6.15 0.33
CA LEU A 83 -3.31 -6.87 1.33
C LEU A 83 -4.48 -6.00 1.79
N SER A 84 -5.55 -6.64 2.25
CA SER A 84 -6.70 -5.97 2.85
C SER A 84 -7.12 -6.67 4.13
N ASN A 85 -7.80 -5.98 5.03
CA ASN A 85 -8.43 -6.59 6.19
C ASN A 85 -9.92 -6.19 6.29
N ASP A 86 -10.61 -6.75 7.27
CA ASP A 86 -12.05 -6.50 7.48
C ASP A 86 -12.34 -5.11 8.10
N SER A 87 -11.30 -4.41 8.56
CA SER A 87 -11.40 -3.07 9.16
C SER A 87 -11.24 -1.94 8.12
N GLN A 88 -11.34 -2.25 6.83
CA GLN A 88 -11.13 -1.31 5.73
C GLN A 88 -9.70 -0.73 5.66
N CYS A 89 -8.72 -1.37 6.31
CA CYS A 89 -7.31 -1.06 6.10
C CYS A 89 -6.80 -1.84 4.89
N SER A 90 -5.77 -1.30 4.25
CA SER A 90 -5.03 -2.01 3.22
C SER A 90 -3.55 -1.73 3.28
N ILE A 91 -2.78 -2.73 2.88
CA ILE A 91 -1.35 -2.58 2.60
C ILE A 91 -1.22 -2.56 1.08
N THR A 92 -0.60 -1.52 0.54
CA THR A 92 -0.37 -1.42 -0.90
C THR A 92 1.09 -1.16 -1.23
N LEU A 93 1.45 -1.36 -2.49
CA LEU A 93 2.79 -1.12 -3.00
C LEU A 93 2.76 0.00 -4.01
N GLU A 94 3.68 0.95 -3.89
CA GLU A 94 4.00 1.98 -4.88
C GLU A 94 4.97 1.48 -5.97
N PRO A 95 5.21 2.23 -7.07
CA PRO A 95 5.98 1.72 -8.21
C PRO A 95 7.34 1.13 -7.85
N GLY A 96 8.06 1.78 -6.93
CA GLY A 96 9.41 1.42 -6.49
C GLY A 96 9.46 0.49 -5.27
N GLY A 97 8.33 -0.15 -4.92
CA GLY A 97 8.23 -1.05 -3.77
C GLY A 97 8.21 -0.33 -2.42
N GLN A 98 7.79 0.95 -2.38
CA GLN A 98 7.43 1.57 -1.11
C GLN A 98 6.23 0.83 -0.54
N PHE A 99 6.33 0.50 0.75
CA PHE A 99 5.34 -0.29 1.46
C PHE A 99 4.38 0.67 2.17
N GLU A 100 3.14 0.69 1.72
CA GLU A 100 2.12 1.64 2.17
C GLU A 100 1.13 0.97 3.12
N LEU A 101 0.74 1.68 4.18
CA LEU A 101 -0.52 1.42 4.86
C LEU A 101 -1.51 2.50 4.45
N SER A 102 -2.71 2.10 4.02
CA SER A 102 -3.90 2.95 3.96
C SER A 102 -4.83 2.53 5.10
N GLY A 103 -4.92 3.39 6.11
CA GLY A 103 -5.60 3.13 7.39
C GLY A 103 -7.12 3.20 7.32
N ALA A 104 -7.77 2.63 8.34
CA ALA A 104 -9.21 2.68 8.50
C ALA A 104 -9.73 4.12 8.71
N PRO A 105 -11.00 4.40 8.38
CA PRO A 105 -11.64 5.66 8.73
C PRO A 105 -11.97 5.69 10.25
N LEU A 106 -11.08 6.30 11.05
CA LEU A 106 -11.15 6.29 12.52
C LEU A 106 -11.77 7.57 13.10
N GLU A 107 -12.23 7.53 14.35
CA GLU A 107 -12.89 8.66 15.01
C GLU A 107 -11.89 9.62 15.66
N THR A 108 -10.74 9.11 16.11
CA THR A 108 -9.78 9.89 16.89
C THR A 108 -8.34 9.64 16.44
N LEU A 109 -7.48 10.64 16.65
CA LEU A 109 -6.03 10.49 16.40
C LEU A 109 -5.37 9.45 17.30
N HIS A 110 -5.94 9.16 18.47
CA HIS A 110 -5.44 8.10 19.35
C HIS A 110 -5.63 6.71 18.72
N GLN A 111 -6.77 6.49 18.06
CA GLN A 111 -7.00 5.25 17.29
C GLN A 111 -6.04 5.17 16.10
N THR A 112 -5.85 6.27 15.36
CA THR A 112 -4.87 6.33 14.26
C THR A 112 -3.47 5.97 14.74
N CYS A 113 -3.04 6.54 15.88
CA CYS A 113 -1.75 6.23 16.47
C CYS A 113 -1.64 4.74 16.83
N GLY A 114 -2.69 4.14 17.40
CA GLY A 114 -2.74 2.70 17.68
C GLY A 114 -2.62 1.83 16.42
N GLU A 115 -3.35 2.19 15.35
CA GLU A 115 -3.31 1.49 14.07
C GLU A 115 -1.91 1.52 13.44
N VAL A 116 -1.27 2.70 13.42
CA VAL A 116 0.09 2.86 12.90
C VAL A 116 1.08 2.01 13.71
N HIS A 117 1.00 2.01 15.04
CA HIS A 117 1.90 1.21 15.87
C HIS A 117 1.72 -0.29 15.66
N GLU A 118 0.48 -0.77 15.55
CA GLU A 118 0.24 -2.19 15.31
C GLU A 118 0.76 -2.62 13.94
N HIS A 119 0.52 -1.81 12.90
CA HIS A 119 1.09 -2.07 11.58
C HIS A 119 2.63 -2.09 11.62
N LEU A 120 3.27 -1.10 12.25
CA LEU A 120 4.74 -1.06 12.36
C LEU A 120 5.30 -2.24 13.17
N ARG A 121 4.59 -2.70 14.21
CA ARG A 121 4.96 -3.89 15.00
C ARG A 121 4.93 -5.14 14.13
N GLN A 122 3.83 -5.37 13.40
CA GLN A 122 3.68 -6.52 12.50
C GLN A 122 4.76 -6.53 11.41
N VAL A 123 4.97 -5.39 10.74
CA VAL A 123 5.95 -5.34 9.66
C VAL A 123 7.37 -5.52 10.19
N ARG A 124 7.71 -4.94 11.36
CA ARG A 124 9.01 -5.16 12.01
C ARG A 124 9.26 -6.65 12.27
N GLU A 125 8.26 -7.36 12.78
CA GLU A 125 8.35 -8.80 13.08
C GLU A 125 8.75 -9.61 11.83
N ILE A 126 8.12 -9.33 10.67
CA ILE A 126 8.47 -10.00 9.40
C ILE A 126 9.82 -9.52 8.86
N CYS A 127 10.09 -8.21 8.93
CA CYS A 127 11.35 -7.65 8.45
C CYS A 127 12.56 -8.25 9.19
N ASP A 128 12.47 -8.43 10.51
CA ASP A 128 13.55 -9.02 11.32
C ASP A 128 13.84 -10.47 10.89
N GLU A 129 12.81 -11.25 10.53
CA GLU A 129 12.96 -12.63 10.00
C GLU A 129 13.59 -12.67 8.61
N LEU A 130 13.28 -11.69 7.76
CA LEU A 130 13.76 -11.61 6.38
C LEU A 130 15.11 -10.89 6.23
N GLY A 131 15.66 -10.33 7.31
CA GLY A 131 16.88 -9.51 7.26
C GLY A 131 16.67 -8.16 6.55
N LEU A 132 15.47 -7.61 6.67
CA LEU A 132 15.04 -6.35 6.06
C LEU A 132 14.90 -5.24 7.10
N GLY A 133 15.02 -4.01 6.63
CA GLY A 133 14.72 -2.80 7.37
C GLY A 133 13.70 -1.94 6.62
N MET A 134 13.07 -1.02 7.35
CA MET A 134 12.23 0.02 6.77
C MET A 134 12.62 1.40 7.28
N ILE A 135 12.54 2.39 6.41
CA ILE A 135 12.82 3.77 6.75
C ILE A 135 11.73 4.70 6.21
N GLY A 136 11.26 5.61 7.07
CA GLY A 136 10.29 6.65 6.73
C GLY A 136 10.99 7.95 6.37
N LEU A 137 11.23 8.16 5.07
CA LEU A 137 11.80 9.40 4.52
C LEU A 137 10.96 9.86 3.34
N GLY A 138 11.01 11.16 3.03
CA GLY A 138 10.33 11.72 1.86
C GLY A 138 11.02 11.41 0.52
N PHE A 139 12.27 10.94 0.53
CA PHE A 139 13.03 10.58 -0.66
C PHE A 139 14.06 9.49 -0.34
N ASP A 140 14.34 8.62 -1.30
CA ASP A 140 15.36 7.57 -1.19
C ASP A 140 16.76 8.23 -1.24
N PRO A 141 17.54 8.19 -0.13
CA PRO A 141 18.78 8.97 -0.05
C PRO A 141 19.97 8.32 -0.76
N THR A 142 19.89 7.05 -1.19
CA THR A 142 21.06 6.29 -1.63
C THR A 142 20.92 5.69 -3.03
N SER A 143 19.73 5.26 -3.44
CA SER A 143 19.57 4.53 -4.70
C SER A 143 19.58 5.46 -5.92
N ARG A 144 20.20 5.03 -7.00
CA ARG A 144 19.95 5.64 -8.32
C ARG A 144 18.60 5.17 -8.85
N ARG A 145 17.95 5.99 -9.67
CA ARG A 145 16.62 5.67 -10.22
C ARG A 145 16.58 4.37 -11.03
N ASP A 146 17.65 4.05 -11.75
CA ASP A 146 17.80 2.83 -12.54
C ASP A 146 18.09 1.58 -11.69
N GLU A 147 18.37 1.75 -10.40
CA GLU A 147 18.59 0.66 -9.44
C GLU A 147 17.32 0.29 -8.66
N VAL A 148 16.31 1.17 -8.66
CA VAL A 148 15.04 0.93 -7.95
C VAL A 148 14.20 -0.12 -8.71
N PRO A 149 13.86 -1.26 -8.07
CA PRO A 149 13.06 -2.30 -8.71
C PRO A 149 11.61 -1.85 -8.90
N TRP A 150 10.96 -2.40 -9.92
CA TRP A 150 9.56 -2.10 -10.24
C TRP A 150 8.61 -3.18 -9.72
N MET A 151 7.53 -2.75 -9.08
CA MET A 151 6.48 -3.66 -8.62
C MET A 151 5.59 -4.14 -9.77
N PRO A 152 5.12 -5.40 -9.76
CA PRO A 152 4.44 -6.02 -10.90
C PRO A 152 2.95 -5.64 -11.00
N LYS A 153 2.61 -4.35 -10.92
CA LYS A 153 1.25 -3.82 -11.12
C LYS A 153 1.09 -3.27 -12.54
N GLY A 154 0.05 -3.69 -13.26
CA GLY A 154 -0.16 -3.33 -14.66
C GLY A 154 -0.20 -1.81 -14.91
N ARG A 155 -0.79 -1.04 -13.98
CA ARG A 155 -0.86 0.42 -14.05
C ARG A 155 0.52 1.09 -14.08
N TYR A 156 1.51 0.52 -13.38
CA TYR A 156 2.84 1.12 -13.29
C TYR A 156 3.61 1.06 -14.58
N ARG A 157 3.41 0.01 -15.38
CA ARG A 157 4.00 -0.06 -16.72
C ARG A 157 3.49 1.08 -17.60
N ILE A 158 2.18 1.31 -17.61
CA ILE A 158 1.56 2.40 -18.41
C ILE A 158 2.10 3.76 -17.97
N MET A 159 2.14 4.01 -16.66
CA MET A 159 2.67 5.28 -16.12
C MET A 159 4.15 5.48 -16.45
N ARG A 160 4.96 4.42 -16.36
CA ARG A 160 6.39 4.46 -16.68
C ARG A 160 6.67 4.75 -18.14
N ASP A 161 5.89 4.15 -19.04
CA ASP A 161 6.10 4.32 -20.48
C ASP A 161 5.65 5.71 -20.96
N TYR A 162 4.82 6.41 -20.17
CA TYR A 162 4.34 7.76 -20.45
C TYR A 162 5.26 8.87 -19.93
N MET A 163 5.87 8.68 -18.75
CA MET A 163 6.72 9.66 -18.06
C MET A 163 8.17 9.64 -18.56
#